data_AF-A0A1M6HUX7-F1
#
_entry.id   AF-A0A1M6HUX7-F1
#
_cell.length_a   1.000
_cell.length_b   1.000
_cell.length_c   1.000
_cell.angle_alpha   90.00
_cell.angle_beta   90.00
_cell.angle_gamma   90.00
#
_symmetry.space_group_name_H-M   'P 1'
#
loop_
_entity.id
_entity.type
_entity.pdbx_description
1 polymer ?
#
loop_
_entity_poly.entity_id
_entity_poly.type
_entity_poly.pdbx_seq_one_letter_code
_entity_poly.pdbx_strand_id
1 'polypeptide(L)'
;MRTSFSSKKCLHCGGWSAWQQQPDDRCEQCTELLDPQAQHRAEEQAAIARQPVSQFMLIEIKPTDGLVLRVFKYAIRGGQLAFAAIMAFFLWVVTALAG
;
A
#
# COMPACT_ATOMS: atom_id res chain seq x y z
N MET A 1 -5.56 -27.33 -1.99
CA MET A 1 -4.26 -27.08 -2.62
C MET A 1 -4.51 -26.25 -3.87
N ARG A 2 -4.00 -25.01 -3.93
CA ARG A 2 -4.12 -24.14 -5.12
C ARG A 2 -2.93 -24.43 -6.04
N THR A 3 -3.09 -25.31 -7.01
CA THR A 3 -2.09 -25.53 -8.07
C THR A 3 -2.42 -24.62 -9.25
N SER A 4 -1.93 -23.39 -9.19
CA SER A 4 -1.80 -22.55 -10.37
C SER A 4 -0.56 -23.04 -11.13
N PHE A 5 -0.70 -23.67 -12.29
CA PHE A 5 0.44 -24.12 -13.11
C PHE A 5 1.09 -22.93 -13.82
N SER A 6 1.78 -22.09 -13.07
CA SER A 6 2.66 -21.07 -13.61
C SER A 6 4.09 -21.55 -13.48
N SER A 7 4.88 -21.45 -14.55
CA SER A 7 6.30 -21.81 -14.57
C SER A 7 7.12 -20.59 -14.94
N LYS A 8 8.26 -20.41 -14.27
CA LYS A 8 9.19 -19.31 -14.55
C LYS A 8 10.59 -19.85 -14.79
N LYS A 9 11.31 -19.21 -15.70
CA LYS A 9 12.71 -19.53 -16.00
C LYS A 9 13.63 -18.86 -14.97
N CYS A 10 14.53 -19.64 -14.39
CA CYS A 10 15.58 -19.14 -13.50
C CYS A 10 16.64 -18.37 -14.28
N LEU A 11 17.04 -17.20 -13.78
CA LEU A 11 18.07 -16.36 -14.38
C LEU A 11 19.50 -16.89 -14.15
N HIS A 12 19.70 -17.75 -13.15
CA HIS A 12 21.01 -18.28 -12.78
C HIS A 12 21.38 -19.56 -13.56
N CYS A 13 20.49 -20.57 -13.57
CA CYS A 13 20.74 -21.85 -14.25
C CYS A 13 20.05 -21.98 -15.61
N GLY A 14 19.09 -21.10 -15.93
CA GLY A 14 18.31 -21.17 -17.17
C GLY A 14 17.23 -22.26 -17.19
N GLY A 15 17.08 -23.04 -16.12
CA GLY A 15 16.02 -24.05 -15.98
C GLY A 15 14.64 -23.43 -15.73
N TRP A 16 13.59 -24.19 -16.06
CA TRP A 16 12.22 -23.84 -15.71
C TRP A 16 11.86 -24.50 -14.38
N SER A 17 11.28 -23.75 -13.45
CA SER A 17 10.74 -24.29 -12.20
C SER A 17 9.30 -23.83 -11.99
N ALA A 18 8.56 -24.56 -11.16
CA ALA A 18 7.24 -24.15 -10.73
C ALA A 18 7.32 -22.77 -10.03
N TRP A 19 6.35 -21.90 -10.31
CA TRP A 19 6.31 -20.55 -9.77
C TRP A 19 4.94 -20.31 -9.11
N GLN A 20 4.96 -20.09 -7.81
CA GLN A 20 3.76 -19.86 -7.00
C GLN A 20 3.47 -18.36 -6.80
N GLN A 21 4.21 -17.50 -7.51
CA GLN A 21 4.14 -16.05 -7.37
C GLN A 21 4.54 -15.57 -5.97
N GLN A 22 5.35 -16.35 -5.26
CA GLN A 22 5.91 -15.92 -3.97
C GLN A 22 7.27 -15.24 -4.20
N PRO A 23 7.60 -14.17 -3.45
CA PRO A 23 8.87 -13.45 -3.60
C PRO A 23 10.09 -14.30 -3.24
N ASP A 24 9.89 -15.31 -2.40
CA ASP A 24 10.90 -16.23 -1.87
C ASP A 24 10.91 -17.59 -2.59
N ASP A 25 10.15 -17.74 -3.69
CA ASP A 25 10.19 -18.94 -4.54
C ASP A 25 11.64 -19.21 -5.00
N ARG A 26 12.09 -20.45 -4.82
CA ARG A 26 13.43 -20.91 -5.21
C ARG A 26 13.38 -21.84 -6.41
N CYS A 27 14.44 -21.86 -7.19
CA CYS A 27 14.58 -22.79 -8.30
C CYS A 27 14.77 -24.22 -7.77
N GLU A 28 14.01 -25.18 -8.31
CA GLU A 28 14.10 -26.61 -7.93
C GLU A 28 15.44 -27.26 -8.30
N GLN A 29 16.22 -26.68 -9.22
CA GLN A 29 17.48 -27.25 -9.70
C GLN A 29 18.72 -26.67 -9.03
N CYS A 30 18.78 -25.34 -8.86
CA CYS A 30 19.94 -24.66 -8.27
C CYS A 30 19.68 -24.06 -6.89
N THR A 31 18.45 -24.11 -6.38
CA THR A 31 18.05 -23.54 -5.07
C THR A 31 18.20 -22.01 -4.94
N GLU A 32 18.65 -21.34 -6.02
CA GLU A 32 18.74 -19.89 -6.08
C GLU A 32 17.35 -19.24 -6.14
N LEU A 33 17.25 -17.96 -5.77
CA LEU A 33 15.98 -17.23 -5.90
C LEU A 33 15.48 -17.22 -7.34
N LEU A 34 14.21 -17.58 -7.53
CA LEU A 34 13.58 -17.65 -8.85
C LEU A 34 13.30 -16.25 -9.41
N ASP A 35 13.01 -15.29 -8.54
CA ASP A 35 12.79 -13.89 -8.90
C ASP A 35 13.38 -12.93 -7.84
N PRO A 36 14.68 -12.59 -7.93
CA PRO A 36 15.30 -11.64 -7.02
C PRO A 36 14.66 -10.24 -7.09
N GLN A 37 14.06 -9.90 -8.23
CA GLN A 37 13.38 -8.61 -8.43
C GLN A 37 12.02 -8.56 -7.71
N ALA A 38 11.31 -9.69 -7.63
CA ALA A 38 10.11 -9.80 -6.80
C ALA A 38 10.44 -9.73 -5.31
N GLN A 39 11.53 -10.38 -4.86
CA GLN A 39 11.99 -10.28 -3.48
C GLN A 39 12.31 -8.83 -3.10
N HIS A 40 13.09 -8.12 -3.93
CA HIS A 40 13.43 -6.72 -3.66
C HIS A 40 12.18 -5.85 -3.53
N ARG A 41 11.20 -6.04 -4.42
CA ARG A 41 9.92 -5.31 -4.34
C ARG A 41 9.12 -5.66 -3.09
N ALA A 42 9.13 -6.93 -2.66
CA ALA A 42 8.47 -7.34 -1.43
C ALA A 42 9.15 -6.75 -0.19
N GLU A 43 10.48 -6.64 -0.19
CA GLU A 43 11.24 -6.00 0.89
C GLU A 43 10.98 -4.49 0.95
N GLU A 44 10.94 -3.79 -0.19
CA GLU A 44 10.55 -2.38 -0.25
C GLU A 44 9.14 -2.16 0.30
N GLN A 45 8.18 -3.00 -0.09
CA GLN A 45 6.81 -2.94 0.41
C GLN A 45 6.75 -3.20 1.92
N ALA A 46 7.50 -4.18 2.42
CA ALA A 46 7.61 -4.45 3.85
C ALA A 46 8.24 -3.27 4.60
N ALA A 47 9.23 -2.60 4.01
CA ALA A 47 9.84 -1.41 4.58
C ALA A 47 8.85 -0.24 4.65
N ILE A 48 8.02 -0.03 3.62
CA ILE A 48 6.96 0.97 3.62
C ILE A 48 5.88 0.62 4.66
N ALA A 49 5.45 -0.63 4.75
CA ALA A 49 4.45 -1.08 5.72
C ALA A 49 4.92 -0.93 7.19
N ARG A 50 6.23 -0.97 7.43
CA ARG A 50 6.85 -0.72 8.74
C ARG A 50 6.97 0.75 9.09
N GLN A 51 6.82 1.66 8.11
CA GLN A 51 6.78 3.09 8.42
C GLN A 51 5.51 3.38 9.22
N PRO A 52 5.60 4.22 10.27
CA PRO A 52 4.43 4.59 11.04
C PRO A 52 3.48 5.36 10.12
N VAL A 53 2.46 4.68 9.61
CA VAL A 53 1.36 5.33 8.90
C VAL A 53 0.75 6.33 9.87
N SER A 54 0.78 7.62 9.54
CA SER A 54 0.18 8.63 10.39
C SER A 54 -1.30 8.28 10.53
N GLN A 55 -1.71 7.89 11.73
CA GLN A 55 -3.03 7.32 12.04
C GLN A 55 -4.19 8.25 11.65
N PHE A 56 -3.87 9.53 11.39
CA PHE A 56 -4.72 10.47 10.70
C PHE A 56 -4.15 10.70 9.30
N MET A 57 -4.83 10.20 8.27
CA MET A 57 -4.61 10.56 6.85
C MET A 57 -5.00 12.02 6.58
N LEU A 58 -4.53 12.94 7.41
CA LEU A 58 -4.57 14.37 7.14
C LEU A 58 -3.30 14.70 6.39
N ILE A 59 -3.43 15.43 5.29
CA ILE A 59 -2.28 15.89 4.50
C ILE A 59 -1.26 16.51 5.44
N GLU A 60 -0.05 15.94 5.47
CA GLU A 60 1.03 16.43 6.31
C GLU A 60 1.48 17.81 5.81
N ILE A 61 1.40 18.80 6.69
CA ILE A 61 1.80 20.19 6.41
C ILE A 61 3.17 20.37 7.06
N LYS A 62 4.24 20.35 6.26
CA LYS A 62 5.60 20.53 6.78
C LYS A 62 5.90 22.03 6.91
N PRO A 63 6.66 22.46 7.94
CA PRO A 63 7.02 23.87 8.11
C PRO A 63 7.97 24.38 7.02
N THR A 64 8.60 23.48 6.25
CA THR A 64 9.45 23.77 5.09
C THR A 64 8.67 23.99 3.79
N ASP A 65 7.35 23.76 3.78
CA ASP A 65 6.53 23.99 2.60
C ASP A 65 6.41 25.50 2.33
N GLY A 66 6.54 25.91 1.06
CA GLY A 66 6.34 27.30 0.66
C GLY A 66 4.96 27.82 1.07
N LEU A 67 4.86 29.12 1.37
CA LEU A 67 3.66 29.76 1.93
C LEU A 67 2.37 29.43 1.16
N VAL A 68 2.44 29.41 -0.17
CA VAL A 68 1.30 29.09 -1.06
C VAL A 68 0.86 27.63 -0.91
N LEU A 69 1.80 26.68 -0.94
CA LEU A 69 1.52 25.25 -0.75
C LEU A 69 0.93 24.98 0.63
N ARG A 70 1.42 25.70 1.66
CA ARG A 70 0.92 25.59 3.03
C ARG A 70 -0.55 26.01 3.14
N VAL A 71 -0.92 27.18 2.58
CA VAL A 71 -2.31 27.66 2.57
C VAL A 71 -3.24 26.71 1.82
N PHE A 72 -2.80 26.21 0.66
CA PHE A 72 -3.58 25.25 -0.12
C PHE A 72 -3.84 23.93 0.64
N LYS A 73 -2.80 23.38 1.29
CA LYS A 73 -2.94 22.19 2.13
C LYS A 73 -3.89 22.43 3.31
N TYR A 74 -3.87 23.61 3.92
CA TYR A 74 -4.85 23.98 4.97
C TYR A 74 -6.27 24.04 4.42
N ALA A 75 -6.49 24.60 3.23
CA ALA A 75 -7.81 24.64 2.59
C ALA A 75 -8.36 23.23 2.34
N ILE A 76 -7.54 22.31 1.82
CA ILE A 76 -7.95 20.91 1.60
C ILE A 76 -8.26 20.22 2.93
N ARG A 77 -7.40 20.39 3.94
CA ARG A 77 -7.61 19.82 5.27
C ARG A 77 -8.89 20.33 5.93
N GLY A 78 -9.21 21.62 5.76
CA GLY A 78 -10.47 22.21 6.17
C GLY A 78 -11.67 21.59 5.45
N GLY A 79 -11.56 21.40 4.13
CA GLY A 79 -12.58 20.72 3.32
C GLY A 79 -12.86 19.28 3.77
N GLN A 80 -11.80 18.51 4.06
CA GLN A 80 -11.95 17.14 4.58
C GLN A 80 -12.72 17.10 5.90
N LEU A 81 -12.39 18.00 6.83
CA LEU A 81 -13.09 18.10 8.12
C LEU A 81 -14.54 18.55 7.96
N ALA A 82 -14.80 19.53 7.10
CA ALA A 82 -16.16 19.99 6.81
C ALA A 82 -17.02 18.86 6.21
N PHE A 83 -16.48 18.13 5.24
CA PHE A 83 -17.17 16.98 4.65
C PHE A 83 -17.47 15.89 5.68
N ALA A 84 -16.48 15.51 6.49
CA ALA A 84 -16.67 14.52 7.55
C ALA A 84 -17.74 14.96 8.56
N ALA A 85 -17.76 16.23 8.95
CA ALA A 85 -18.77 16.79 9.85
C ALA A 85 -20.18 16.76 9.22
N ILE A 86 -20.31 17.12 7.94
CA ILE A 86 -21.58 17.09 7.22
C ILE A 86 -22.10 15.64 7.09
N MET A 87 -21.24 14.69 6.74
CA MET A 87 -21.62 13.27 6.66
C MET A 87 -22.04 12.72 8.03
N ALA A 88 -21.29 13.02 9.08
CA ALA A 88 -21.64 12.63 10.45
C ALA A 88 -22.99 13.24 10.87
N PHE A 89 -23.25 14.50 10.51
CA PHE A 89 -24.53 15.14 10.75
C PHE A 89 -25.68 14.43 10.02
N PHE A 90 -25.53 14.11 8.73
CA PHE A 90 -26.57 13.38 8.00
C PHE A 90 -26.82 11.98 8.58
N LEU A 91 -25.77 11.24 8.92
CA LEU A 91 -25.91 9.94 9.57
C LEU A 91 -26.64 10.05 10.91
N TRP A 92 -26.32 11.07 11.72
CA TRP A 92 -27.02 11.34 12.96
C TRP A 92 -28.50 11.66 12.72
N VAL A 93 -28.83 12.53 11.76
CA VAL A 93 -30.22 12.87 11.41
C VAL A 93 -30.99 11.61 11.00
N VAL A 94 -30.44 10.80 10.09
CA VAL A 94 -31.09 9.56 9.65
C VAL A 94 -31.30 8.61 10.82
N THR A 95 -30.30 8.44 11.68
CA THR A 95 -30.40 7.57 12.87
C THR A 95 -31.44 8.07 13.87
N ALA A 96 -31.50 9.38 14.10
CA ALA A 96 -32.48 10.00 15.01
C ALA A 96 -33.92 9.89 14.47
N LEU A 97 -34.10 9.98 13.15
CA LEU A 97 -35.40 9.81 12.49
C LEU A 97 -35.83 8.35 12.37
N ALA A 98 -34.87 7.42 12.33
CA ALA A 98 -35.10 5.98 12.33
C ALA A 98 -35.41 5.42 13.74
N GLY A 99 -35.45 6.28 14.76
CA GLY A 99 -35.85 5.94 16.13
C GLY A 99 -37.19 5.23 16.21
#